data_AF-R6GT03-F1
#
_entry.id   AF-R6GT03-F1
#
_cell.length_a   1.000
_cell.length_b   1.000
_cell.length_c   1.000
_cell.angle_alpha   90.00
_cell.angle_beta   90.00
_cell.angle_gamma   90.00
#
_symmetry.space_group_name_H-M   'P 1'
#
loop_
_entity.id
_entity.type
_entity.pdbx_description
1 polymer ?
#
loop_
_entity_poly.entity_id
_entity_poly.type
_entity_poly.pdbx_seq_one_letter_code
_entity_poly.pdbx_strand_id
1 'polypeptide(L)' 'MKKMNKYIYKDISILGLDDNIACLLTKNEIRTVNDLWLKTKKDLKNYGLKDKDIKYVSIKLQLIGLDLNKKMY' A
#
# COMPACT_ATOMS: atom_id res chain seq x y z
N MET A 1 5.17 23.75 -6.94
CA MET A 1 4.19 22.84 -6.30
C MET A 1 4.74 21.43 -6.42
N LYS A 2 4.90 20.68 -5.31
CA LYS A 2 5.27 19.25 -5.40
C LYS A 2 4.18 18.55 -6.22
N LYS A 3 4.54 17.92 -7.35
CA LYS A 3 3.59 17.08 -8.10
C LYS A 3 3.11 15.99 -7.16
N MET A 4 1.85 16.07 -6.75
CA MET A 4 1.26 15.03 -5.93
C MET A 4 0.95 13.84 -6.82
N ASN A 5 1.34 12.64 -6.38
CA ASN A 5 1.08 11.42 -7.11
C ASN A 5 -0.45 11.27 -7.35
N LYS A 6 -0.86 11.15 -8.62
CA LYS A 6 -2.28 11.12 -9.01
C LYS A 6 -3.08 9.94 -8.43
N TYR A 7 -2.38 8.93 -7.92
CA TYR A 7 -2.98 7.73 -7.36
C TYR A 7 -3.21 7.79 -5.85
N ILE A 8 -2.68 8.80 -5.15
CA ILE A 8 -2.62 8.81 -3.68
C ILE A 8 -4.00 8.70 -3.02
N TYR A 9 -5.03 9.31 -3.60
CA TYR A 9 -6.41 9.27 -3.09
C TYR A 9 -7.30 8.26 -3.81
N LYS A 10 -6.72 7.38 -4.62
CA LYS A 10 -7.48 6.31 -5.27
C LYS A 10 -7.68 5.15 -4.31
N ASP A 11 -8.74 4.38 -4.58
CA ASP A 11 -9.04 3.14 -3.88
C ASP A 11 -7.88 2.14 -4.02
N ILE A 12 -7.62 1.36 -2.98
CA ILE A 12 -6.49 0.43 -2.94
C ILE A 12 -6.57 -0.69 -4.00
N SER A 13 -7.76 -0.98 -4.52
CA SER A 13 -7.97 -1.94 -5.61
C SER A 13 -7.16 -1.64 -6.86
N ILE A 14 -6.77 -0.37 -7.10
CA ILE A 14 -5.92 -0.03 -8.26
C ILE A 14 -4.56 -0.73 -8.24
N LEU A 15 -4.11 -1.20 -7.08
CA LEU A 15 -2.84 -1.91 -6.92
C LEU A 15 -2.93 -3.35 -7.44
N GLY A 16 -4.15 -3.88 -7.68
CA GLY A 16 -4.37 -5.24 -8.13
C GLY A 16 -3.67 -6.25 -7.21
N LEU A 17 -3.91 -6.12 -5.90
CA LEU A 17 -3.37 -7.01 -4.87
C LEU A 17 -4.18 -8.30 -4.83
N ASP A 18 -3.52 -9.40 -4.47
CA ASP A 18 -4.16 -10.69 -4.26
C ASP A 18 -5.25 -10.60 -3.19
N ASP A 19 -6.34 -11.35 -3.37
CA ASP A 19 -7.54 -11.26 -2.52
C ASP A 19 -7.25 -11.42 -1.03
N ASN A 20 -6.32 -12.30 -0.67
CA ASN A 20 -5.90 -12.49 0.72
C ASN A 20 -5.29 -11.20 1.32
N ILE A 21 -4.42 -10.53 0.55
CA ILE A 21 -3.76 -9.29 0.98
C ILE A 21 -4.78 -8.15 1.01
N ALA A 22 -5.60 -8.02 -0.04
CA ALA A 22 -6.67 -7.03 -0.08
C ALA A 22 -7.62 -7.18 1.12
N CYS A 23 -8.04 -8.40 1.44
CA CYS A 23 -8.89 -8.69 2.59
C CYS A 23 -8.25 -8.27 3.92
N LEU A 24 -6.97 -8.57 4.14
CA LEU A 24 -6.26 -8.14 5.35
C LEU A 24 -6.18 -6.62 5.46
N LEU A 25 -5.90 -5.92 4.36
CA LEU A 25 -5.81 -4.46 4.33
C LEU A 25 -7.18 -3.82 4.60
N THR A 26 -8.25 -4.29 3.94
CA THR A 26 -9.61 -3.79 4.15
C THR A 26 -10.12 -4.04 5.57
N LYS A 27 -9.83 -5.21 6.16
CA LYS A 27 -10.14 -5.51 7.57
C LYS A 27 -9.48 -4.55 8.56
N ASN A 28 -8.34 -3.97 8.18
CA ASN A 28 -7.61 -2.97 8.95
C ASN A 28 -7.88 -1.53 8.45
N GLU A 29 -9.02 -1.32 7.81
CA GLU A 29 -9.53 -0.02 7.35
C GLU A 29 -8.64 0.70 6.33
N ILE A 30 -7.79 -0.03 5.63
CA ILE A 30 -6.98 0.51 4.54
C ILE A 30 -7.82 0.45 3.27
N ARG A 31 -8.35 1.62 2.86
CA ARG A 31 -9.26 1.74 1.70
C ARG A 31 -8.62 2.48 0.53
N THR A 32 -7.70 3.40 0.81
CA THR A 32 -7.00 4.19 -0.20
C THR A 32 -5.51 3.87 -0.26
N VAL A 33 -4.87 4.26 -1.35
CA VAL A 33 -3.41 4.17 -1.50
C VAL A 33 -2.70 4.97 -0.41
N ASN A 34 -3.22 6.15 -0.03
CA ASN A 34 -2.66 6.96 1.06
C ASN A 34 -2.70 6.22 2.40
N ASP A 35 -3.80 5.55 2.72
CA ASP A 35 -3.94 4.81 3.98
C ASP A 35 -2.85 3.74 4.10
N LEU A 36 -2.55 3.06 3.00
CA LEU A 36 -1.48 2.07 2.92
C LEU A 36 -0.08 2.72 2.97
N TRP A 37 0.12 3.79 2.21
CA TRP A 37 1.41 4.48 2.07
C TRP A 37 1.90 5.08 3.39
N LEU A 38 0.99 5.40 4.30
CA LEU A 38 1.31 5.88 5.63
C LEU A 38 1.78 4.79 6.60
N LYS A 39 1.58 3.50 6.26
CA LYS A 39 1.92 2.36 7.12
C LYS A 39 3.38 1.97 7.03
N THR A 40 3.93 1.60 8.18
CA THR A 40 5.25 0.98 8.26
C THR A 40 5.17 -0.52 7.98
N LYS A 41 6.31 -1.14 7.67
CA LYS A 41 6.40 -2.61 7.61
C LYS A 41 5.93 -3.28 8.91
N LYS A 42 6.17 -2.64 10.07
CA LYS A 42 5.73 -3.16 11.38
C LYS A 42 4.21 -3.17 11.47
N ASP A 43 3.54 -2.10 11.02
CA ASP A 43 2.07 -2.03 11.00
C ASP A 43 1.49 -3.12 10.11
N LEU A 44 2.06 -3.31 8.91
CA LEU A 44 1.63 -4.37 7.99
C LEU A 44 1.82 -5.77 8.57
N LYS A 45 2.91 -6.01 9.30
CA LYS A 45 3.09 -7.28 10.04
C LYS A 45 2.02 -7.48 11.11
N ASN A 46 1.65 -6.42 11.83
CA ASN A 46 0.58 -6.47 12.83
C ASN A 46 -0.79 -6.76 12.21
N TYR A 47 -1.00 -6.42 10.92
CA TYR A 47 -2.20 -6.79 10.16
C TYR A 47 -2.19 -8.24 9.66
N GLY A 48 -1.13 -8.99 9.93
CA GLY A 48 -0.98 -10.39 9.53
C GLY A 48 -0.28 -10.59 8.18
N LEU A 49 0.27 -9.54 7.55
CA LEU A 49 1.05 -9.69 6.32
C LEU A 49 2.44 -10.26 6.64
N LYS A 50 2.87 -11.23 5.85
CA LYS A 50 4.23 -11.80 5.94
C LYS A 50 5.21 -10.95 5.14
N ASP A 51 6.51 -11.16 5.36
CA ASP A 51 7.56 -10.41 4.64
C ASP A 51 7.43 -10.51 3.11
N LYS A 52 7.01 -11.67 2.58
CA LYS A 52 6.73 -11.85 1.15
C LYS A 52 5.57 -10.99 0.66
N ASP A 53 4.51 -10.84 1.46
CA ASP A 53 3.31 -10.08 1.11
C ASP A 53 3.63 -8.58 1.15
N ILE A 54 4.39 -8.14 2.15
CA ILE A 54 4.88 -6.76 2.27
C ILE A 54 5.79 -6.41 1.09
N LYS A 55 6.68 -7.33 0.67
CA LYS A 55 7.53 -7.12 -0.52
C LYS A 55 6.68 -6.96 -1.77
N TYR A 56 5.66 -7.81 -1.94
CA TYR A 56 4.72 -7.72 -3.06
C TYR A 56 3.96 -6.39 -3.08
N VAL A 57 3.37 -5.98 -1.94
CA VAL A 57 2.69 -4.68 -1.79
C VAL A 57 3.63 -3.52 -2.12
N SER A 58 4.88 -3.58 -1.67
CA SER A 58 5.90 -2.57 -1.97
C SER A 58 6.15 -2.44 -3.47
N ILE A 59 6.25 -3.56 -4.19
CA ILE A 59 6.43 -3.56 -5.65
C ILE A 59 5.23 -2.91 -6.34
N LYS A 60 4.00 -3.25 -5.92
CA LYS A 60 2.77 -2.68 -6.50
C LYS A 60 2.67 -1.18 -6.29
N LEU A 61 3.08 -0.67 -5.12
CA LEU A 61 3.18 0.76 -4.87
C LEU A 61 4.24 1.42 -5.77
N GLN A 62 5.38 0.78 -5.98
CA GLN A 62 6.46 1.34 -6.82
C GLN A 62 6.04 1.48 -8.29
N LEU A 63 5.21 0.55 -8.81
CA LEU A 63 4.64 0.65 -10.16
C LEU A 63 3.77 1.89 -10.35
N ILE A 64 3.22 2.46 -9.28
CA ILE A 64 2.46 3.70 -9.32
C ILE A 64 3.27 4.91 -8.85
N GLY A 65 4.59 4.78 -8.62
CA GLY A 65 5.49 5.87 -8.21
C GLY A 65 5.53 6.15 -6.71
N LEU A 66 5.17 5.17 -5.87
CA LEU A 66 5.18 5.28 -4.41
C LEU A 66 6.02 4.18 -3.75
N ASP A 67 6.55 4.44 -2.56
CA ASP A 67 7.27 3.45 -1.75
C ASP A 67 6.78 3.48 -0.30
N LEU A 68 6.69 2.32 0.36
CA LEU A 68 6.27 2.19 1.77
C LEU A 68 7.15 3.00 2.75
N ASN A 69 8.34 3.44 2.34
CA ASN A 69 9.18 4.37 3.12
C ASN A 69 8.84 5.85 2.87
N LYS A 70 7.63 6.15 2.39
CA LYS A 70 7.14 7.50 2.09
C LYS A 70 7.95 8.24 1.01
N LYS A 71 8.66 7.51 0.16
CA LYS A 71 9.28 8.08 -1.05
C LYS A 71 8.23 8.17 -2.16
N MET A 72 8.27 9.26 -2.91
CA MET A 72 7.43 9.53 -4.08
C MET A 72 8.36 9.83 -5.24
N TYR A 73 8.15 9.13 -6.36
CA TYR A 73 8.97 9.19 -7.57
C TYR A 73 8.20 9.87 -8.71
#